data_AF-A0A967KQF0-F1
#
_entry.id   AF-A0A967KQF0-F1
#
_cell.length_a   1.000
_cell.length_b   1.000
_cell.length_c   1.000
_cell.angle_alpha   90.00
_cell.angle_beta   90.00
_cell.angle_gamma   90.00
#
_symmetry.space_group_name_H-M   'P 1'
#
loop_
_entity.id
_entity.type
_entity.pdbx_description
1 polymer ?
#
loop_
_entity_poly.entity_id
_entity_poly.type
_entity_poly.pdbx_seq_one_letter_code
_entity_poly.pdbx_strand_id
1 'polypeptide(L)' 'MNNVFVHPTAIVETQQIGQNTYIWGLTHIMKDVYIGTNCN' A
#
# COMPACT_ATOMS: atom_id res chain seq x y z
N MET A 1 -12.33 2.91 9.64
CA MET A 1 -11.75 3.67 8.50
C MET A 1 -10.41 3.03 8.20
N ASN A 2 -10.20 2.50 7.00
CA ASN A 2 -8.95 1.81 6.65
C ASN A 2 -7.82 2.85 6.59
N ASN A 3 -6.88 2.76 7.52
CA ASN A 3 -5.80 3.72 7.70
C ASN A 3 -4.61 3.32 6.80
N VAL A 4 -4.81 3.35 5.48
CA VAL A 4 -3.76 3.11 4.49
C VAL A 4 -3.31 4.46 3.94
N PHE A 5 -2.02 4.73 4.04
CA PHE A 5 -1.41 5.90 3.41
C PHE A 5 -0.75 5.46 2.10
N VAL A 6 -1.04 6.16 1.01
CA VAL A 6 -0.35 5.97 -0.27
C VAL A 6 0.22 7.31 -0.69
N HIS A 7 1.55 7.37 -0.83
CA HIS A 7 2.22 8.56 -1.33
C HIS A 7 1.76 8.86 -2.77
N PRO A 8 1.54 10.13 -3.16
CA PRO A 8 0.99 10.47 -4.48
C PRO A 8 1.82 9.99 -5.68
N THR A 9 3.11 9.71 -5.49
CA THR A 9 4.01 9.22 -6.55
C THR A 9 4.18 7.69 -6.57
N ALA A 10 3.54 6.96 -5.66
CA ALA A 10 3.55 5.51 -5.67
C ALA A 10 2.60 4.97 -6.75
N ILE A 11 2.98 3.84 -7.35
CA ILE A 11 2.12 3.09 -8.28
C ILE A 11 1.62 1.86 -7.53
N VAL A 12 0.31 1.77 -7.30
CA VAL A 12 -0.30 0.70 -6.52
C VAL A 12 -1.43 0.07 -7.33
N GLU A 13 -1.25 -1.18 -7.72
CA GLU A 13 -2.18 -1.94 -8.57
C GLU A 13 -3.00 -2.99 -7.79
N THR A 14 -2.82 -3.09 -6.47
CA THR A 14 -3.60 -3.99 -5.59
C THR A 14 -4.45 -3.23 -4.59
N GLN A 15 -5.61 -3.79 -4.25
CA GLN A 15 -6.47 -3.32 -3.16
C GLN A 15 -6.25 -4.11 -1.86
N GLN A 16 -5.41 -5.15 -1.89
CA GLN A 16 -5.17 -6.05 -0.76
C GLN A 16 -4.07 -5.52 0.15
N ILE A 17 -4.36 -4.40 0.82
CA ILE A 17 -3.43 -3.74 1.74
C ILE A 17 -4.04 -3.72 3.14
N GLY A 18 -3.34 -4.33 4.10
CA GLY A 18 -3.74 -4.33 5.50
C GLY A 18 -3.77 -2.93 6.11
N GLN A 19 -4.55 -2.79 7.19
CA GLN A 19 -4.67 -1.54 7.94
C GLN A 19 -3.34 -1.07 8.54
N ASN A 20 -3.23 0.23 8.78
CA ASN A 20 -2.06 0.91 9.35
C ASN A 20 -0.79 0.67 8.52
N THR A 21 -0.95 0.65 7.19
CA THR A 21 0.14 0.42 6.26
C THR A 21 0.44 1.68 5.45
N TYR A 22 1.73 1.96 5.25
CA TYR A 22 2.24 3.14 4.56
C TYR A 22 2.94 2.71 3.28
N ILE A 23 2.55 3.28 2.14
CA ILE A 23 3.23 3.07 0.86
C ILE A 23 3.94 4.37 0.49
N TRP A 24 5.28 4.34 0.47
CA TRP A 24 6.10 5.51 0.20
C TRP A 24 6.32 5.76 -1.29
N GLY A 25 6.78 6.97 -1.61
CA GLY A 25 7.06 7.37 -2.98
C GLY A 25 8.08 6.48 -3.66
N LEU A 26 8.00 6.40 -4.99
CA LEU A 26 8.86 5.55 -5.84
C LEU A 26 8.66 4.03 -5.64
N THR A 27 7.65 3.61 -4.87
CA THR A 27 7.24 2.21 -4.77
C THR A 27 6.33 1.84 -5.94
N HIS A 28 6.52 0.64 -6.50
CA HIS A 28 5.58 0.00 -7.42
C HIS A 28 5.10 -1.32 -6.82
N ILE A 29 3.81 -1.40 -6.48
CA ILE A 29 3.15 -2.60 -5.99
C ILE A 29 2.31 -3.17 -7.12
N MET A 30 2.71 -4.35 -7.61
CA MET A 30 2.04 -5.06 -8.70
C MET A 30 0.63 -5.53 -8.30
N LYS A 31 -0.22 -5.77 -9.29
CA LYS A 31 -1.49 -6.48 -9.09
C LYS A 31 -1.28 -7.87 -8.47
N ASP A 32 -2.33 -8.40 -7.84
CA ASP A 32 -2.38 -9.76 -7.30
C ASP A 32 -1.40 -10.07 -6.15
N VAL A 33 -0.90 -9.04 -5.45
CA VAL A 33 -0.11 -9.19 -4.21
C VAL A 33 -0.92 -8.78 -2.98
N TYR A 34 -0.53 -9.35 -1.83
CA TYR A 34 -1.09 -9.06 -0.51
C TYR A 34 -0.05 -8.38 0.37
N ILE A 35 -0.43 -7.25 1.00
CA ILE A 35 0.39 -6.57 2.01
C ILE A 35 -0.29 -6.70 3.36
N GLY A 36 0.50 -7.09 4.37
CA GLY A 36 0.02 -7.26 5.74
C GLY A 36 -0.41 -5.95 6.41
N THR A 37 -0.83 -6.07 7.67
CA THR A 37 -1.16 -4.93 8.53
C THR A 37 0.09 -4.42 9.25
N ASN A 38 0.13 -3.12 9.56
CA ASN A 38 1.24 -2.47 10.29
C ASN A 38 2.58 -2.56 9.54
N CYS A 39 2.55 -2.46 8.19
CA CYS A 39 3.75 -2.37 7.36
C CYS A 39 4.13 -0.90 7.12
N ASN A 40 5.43 -0.58 7.18
CA ASN A 40 5.95 0.76 6.90
C ASN A 40 6.79 0.74 5.62
#